data_AF-A0A392TBK2-F1
#
_entry.id   AF-A0A392TBK2-F1
#
_cell.length_a   1.000
_cell.length_b   1.000
_cell.length_c   1.000
_cell.angle_alpha   90.00
_cell.angle_beta   90.00
_cell.angle_gamma   90.00
#
_symmetry.space_group_name_H-M   'P 1'
#
loop_
_entity.id
_entity.type
_entity.pdbx_description
1 polymer ?
#
loop_
_entity_poly.entity_id
_entity_poly.type
_entity_poly.pdbx_seq_one_letter_code
_entity_poly.pdbx_strand_id
1 'polypeptide(L)'
;DTLTEFRHSVKKVELPSFDGDDPAGWISRAEVYFRVQGTTPKVKVSLAQLCMEGSTIHFFNSLIGEDEELTWEMLKEALMERYGGHGEGDV
;
A
#
# COMPACT_ATOMS: atom_id res chain seq x y z
N ASP A 1 -3.73 -0.91 -20.46
CA ASP A 1 -3.37 0.09 -19.46
C ASP A 1 -4.56 0.31 -18.52
N THR A 2 -4.87 -0.71 -17.71
CA THR A 2 -6.03 -0.69 -16.82
C THR A 2 -5.79 0.24 -15.62
N LEU A 3 -4.52 0.41 -15.24
CA LEU A 3 -4.04 1.23 -14.13
C LEU A 3 -4.38 2.73 -14.27
N THR A 4 -4.36 3.27 -15.49
CA THR A 4 -4.69 4.70 -15.73
C THR A 4 -6.19 4.97 -15.71
N GLU A 5 -7.03 4.00 -16.09
CA GLU A 5 -8.49 4.12 -15.94
C GLU A 5 -8.92 4.11 -14.47
N PHE A 6 -8.20 3.39 -13.61
CA PHE A 6 -8.44 3.40 -12.15
C PHE A 6 -8.10 4.76 -11.52
N ARG A 7 -7.02 5.44 -11.96
CA ARG A 7 -6.67 6.80 -11.51
C ARG A 7 -7.83 7.79 -11.70
N HIS A 8 -8.65 7.59 -12.74
CA HIS A 8 -9.81 8.46 -13.03
C HIS A 8 -11.07 8.15 -12.21
N SER A 9 -11.16 6.96 -11.58
CA SER A 9 -12.32 6.52 -10.79
C SER A 9 -12.16 6.75 -9.28
N VAL A 10 -11.01 7.26 -8.83
CA VAL A 10 -10.76 7.71 -7.45
C VAL A 10 -11.46 9.06 -7.18
N LYS A 11 -12.76 9.17 -7.48
CA LYS A 11 -13.53 10.39 -7.25
C LYS A 11 -14.13 10.37 -5.85
N LYS A 12 -13.36 10.85 -4.85
CA LYS A 12 -13.79 11.69 -3.68
C LYS A 12 -12.92 11.54 -2.42
N VAL A 13 -12.10 10.51 -2.32
CA VAL A 13 -11.02 10.43 -1.33
C VAL A 13 -9.78 10.13 -2.16
N GLU A 14 -8.66 10.81 -1.92
CA GLU A 14 -7.39 10.47 -2.55
C GLU A 14 -6.61 9.58 -1.57
N LEU A 15 -6.04 8.47 -2.05
CA LEU A 15 -5.16 7.64 -1.21
C LEU A 15 -3.82 8.39 -1.10
N PRO A 16 -3.29 8.63 0.12
CA PRO A 16 -2.03 9.35 0.27
C PRO A 16 -0.89 8.61 -0.44
N SER A 17 0.09 9.34 -0.96
CA SER A 17 1.35 8.76 -1.42
C SER A 17 2.16 8.20 -0.24
N PHE A 18 2.96 7.17 -0.51
CA PHE A 18 3.87 6.54 0.44
C PHE A 18 5.30 6.59 -0.07
N ASP A 19 6.07 7.46 0.57
CA ASP A 19 7.49 7.68 0.27
C ASP A 19 8.42 6.81 1.13
N GLY A 20 7.86 5.96 2.01
CA GLY A 20 8.63 5.21 3.02
C GLY A 20 8.61 5.83 4.41
N ASP A 21 8.03 7.03 4.56
CA ASP A 21 7.90 7.75 5.82
C ASP A 21 6.60 7.33 6.53
N ASP A 22 6.73 6.76 7.73
CA ASP A 22 5.63 6.30 8.60
C ASP A 22 4.65 5.28 7.95
N PRO A 23 5.03 3.99 7.83
CA PRO A 23 4.16 2.96 7.25
C PRO A 23 2.88 2.75 8.05
N ALA A 24 2.91 2.87 9.38
CA ALA A 24 1.75 2.66 10.24
C ALA A 24 0.64 3.70 9.99
N GLY A 25 0.98 4.98 9.94
CA GLY A 25 0.04 6.06 9.64
C GLY A 25 -0.51 5.99 8.22
N TRP A 26 0.33 5.62 7.25
CA TRP A 26 -0.11 5.41 5.88
C TRP A 26 -1.10 4.24 5.76
N ILE A 27 -0.78 3.08 6.35
CA ILE A 27 -1.63 1.90 6.38
C ILE A 27 -2.99 2.24 6.99
N SER A 28 -3.02 2.95 8.12
CA SER A 28 -4.26 3.34 8.79
C SER A 28 -5.16 4.18 7.88
N ARG A 29 -4.58 5.16 7.16
CA ARG A 29 -5.32 5.97 6.18
C ARG A 29 -5.80 5.16 4.99
N ALA A 30 -4.97 4.26 4.47
CA ALA A 30 -5.32 3.37 3.37
C ALA A 30 -6.47 2.41 3.76
N GLU A 31 -6.47 1.87 4.98
CA GLU A 31 -7.56 1.01 5.46
C GLU A 31 -8.90 1.73 5.55
N VAL A 32 -8.92 2.97 6.04
CA VAL A 32 -10.12 3.81 6.04
C VAL A 32 -10.60 4.06 4.62
N TYR A 33 -9.68 4.39 3.72
CA TYR A 33 -9.99 4.57 2.30
C TYR A 33 -10.64 3.32 1.70
N PHE A 34 -10.03 2.14 1.88
CA PHE A 34 -10.53 0.90 1.30
C PHE A 34 -11.86 0.48 1.89
N ARG A 35 -12.10 0.79 3.17
CA ARG A 35 -13.39 0.57 3.82
C ARG A 35 -14.48 1.45 3.22
N VAL A 36 -14.19 2.74 2.99
CA VAL A 36 -15.13 3.70 2.41
C VAL A 36 -15.42 3.39 0.94
N GLN A 37 -14.40 2.99 0.18
CA GLN A 37 -14.52 2.62 -1.24
C GLN A 37 -15.03 1.18 -1.47
N GLY A 38 -15.10 0.34 -0.44
CA GLY A 38 -15.46 -1.07 -0.59
C GLY A 38 -14.48 -1.86 -1.46
N THR A 39 -13.19 -1.55 -1.37
CA THR A 39 -12.16 -2.09 -2.27
C THR A 39 -11.82 -3.55 -1.95
N THR A 40 -11.85 -4.41 -2.96
CA THR A 40 -11.43 -5.82 -2.87
C THR A 40 -9.92 -5.94 -2.63
N PRO A 41 -9.46 -6.99 -1.91
CA PRO A 41 -8.06 -7.13 -1.49
C PRO A 41 -7.06 -7.12 -2.65
N LYS A 42 -7.42 -7.73 -3.80
CA LYS A 42 -6.61 -7.68 -5.03
C LYS A 42 -6.37 -6.25 -5.52
N VAL A 43 -7.38 -5.39 -5.43
CA VAL A 43 -7.29 -4.00 -5.88
C VAL A 43 -6.57 -3.13 -4.84
N LYS A 44 -6.63 -3.49 -3.54
CA LYS A 44 -5.87 -2.80 -2.49
C LYS A 44 -4.37 -2.81 -2.77
N VAL A 45 -3.82 -3.97 -3.16
CA VAL A 45 -2.39 -4.10 -3.48
C VAL A 45 -2.01 -3.29 -4.72
N SER A 46 -2.83 -3.32 -5.78
CA SER A 46 -2.59 -2.48 -6.96
C SER A 46 -2.69 -0.97 -6.67
N LEU A 47 -3.63 -0.55 -5.81
CA LEU A 47 -3.75 0.84 -5.38
C LEU A 47 -2.58 1.27 -4.48
N ALA A 48 -2.14 0.38 -3.61
CA ALA A 48 -0.97 0.60 -2.79
C ALA A 48 0.27 0.83 -3.66
N GLN A 49 0.49 -0.04 -4.66
CA GLN A 49 1.57 0.09 -5.64
C GLN A 49 1.51 1.43 -6.39
N LEU A 50 0.31 1.92 -6.71
CA LEU A 50 0.14 3.22 -7.38
C LEU A 50 0.53 4.40 -6.48
N CYS A 51 0.32 4.26 -5.17
CA CYS A 51 0.66 5.30 -4.20
C CYS A 51 2.11 5.21 -3.69
N MET A 52 2.85 4.15 -4.03
CA MET A 52 4.29 4.07 -3.77
C MET A 52 5.03 5.09 -4.63
N GLU A 53 5.92 5.87 -4.03
CA GLU A 53 6.75 6.85 -4.75
C GLU A 53 8.25 6.63 -4.50
N GLY A 54 9.06 6.82 -5.54
CA GLY A 54 10.51 6.69 -5.45
C GLY A 54 11.00 5.26 -5.14
N SER A 55 11.74 5.09 -4.04
CA SER A 55 12.45 3.85 -3.71
C SER A 55 11.53 2.69 -3.28
N THR A 56 10.31 2.97 -2.83
CA THR A 56 9.31 1.95 -2.46
C THR A 56 8.76 1.19 -3.67
N ILE A 57 8.75 1.80 -4.86
CA ILE A 57 8.27 1.18 -6.11
C ILE A 57 9.08 -0.06 -6.46
N HIS A 58 10.40 0.00 -6.32
CA HIS A 58 11.29 -1.14 -6.62
C HIS A 58 11.05 -2.31 -5.67
N PHE A 59 10.84 -2.02 -4.39
CA PHE A 59 10.48 -3.04 -3.39
C PHE A 59 9.16 -3.71 -3.74
N PHE A 60 8.13 -2.92 -4.04
CA PHE A 60 6.81 -3.45 -4.40
C PHE A 60 6.80 -4.30 -5.66
N ASN A 61 7.53 -3.90 -6.70
CA ASN A 61 7.64 -4.70 -7.92
C ASN A 61 8.35 -6.03 -7.66
N SER A 62 9.36 -6.06 -6.78
CA SER A 62 9.99 -7.31 -6.35
C SER A 62 9.00 -8.20 -5.58
N LEU A 63 8.26 -7.60 -4.65
CA LEU A 63 7.30 -8.30 -3.79
C LEU A 63 6.15 -8.94 -4.58
N ILE A 64 5.56 -8.20 -5.52
CA ILE A 64 4.48 -8.69 -6.40
C ILE A 64 5.01 -9.70 -7.43
N GLY A 65 6.28 -9.55 -7.85
CA GLY A 65 6.93 -10.49 -8.75
C GLY A 65 7.27 -11.83 -8.09
N GLU A 66 7.52 -11.85 -6.78
CA GLU A 66 7.73 -13.08 -5.98
C GLU A 66 6.41 -13.76 -5.61
N ASP A 67 5.39 -12.97 -5.23
CA ASP A 67 4.11 -13.48 -4.75
C ASP A 67 2.93 -12.96 -5.61
N GLU A 68 2.45 -13.79 -6.54
CA GLU A 68 1.26 -13.49 -7.35
C GLU A 68 -0.03 -13.44 -6.50
N GLU A 69 -0.01 -14.08 -5.32
CA GLU A 69 -1.11 -14.10 -4.35
C GLU A 69 -0.98 -13.07 -3.23
N LEU A 70 -0.08 -12.09 -3.40
CA LEU A 70 0.20 -11.12 -2.35
C LEU A 70 -1.08 -10.41 -1.90
N THR A 71 -1.37 -10.52 -0.60
CA THR A 71 -2.56 -9.91 0.01
C THR A 71 -2.21 -8.57 0.63
N TRP A 72 -3.23 -7.74 0.86
CA TRP A 72 -3.08 -6.48 1.59
C TRP A 72 -2.47 -6.68 2.99
N GLU A 73 -2.76 -7.80 3.65
CA GLU A 73 -2.20 -8.10 4.97
C GLU A 73 -0.70 -8.37 4.90
N MET A 74 -0.26 -9.23 3.97
CA MET A 74 1.16 -9.49 3.71
C MET A 74 1.90 -8.21 3.31
N LEU A 75 1.24 -7.35 2.53
CA LEU A 75 1.81 -6.06 2.15
C LEU A 75 2.04 -5.15 3.35
N LYS A 76 1.06 -5.07 4.28
CA LYS A 76 1.19 -4.29 5.52
C LYS A 76 2.36 -4.81 6.36
N GLU A 77 2.48 -6.13 6.49
CA GLU A 77 3.59 -6.76 7.23
C GLU A 77 4.93 -6.45 6.58
N ALA A 78 5.05 -6.63 5.27
CA ALA A 78 6.28 -6.33 4.52
C ALA A 78 6.68 -4.84 4.60
N LEU A 79 5.69 -3.94 4.59
CA LEU A 79 5.90 -2.50 4.82
C LEU A 79 6.38 -2.22 6.24
N MET A 80 5.78 -2.84 7.26
CA MET A 80 6.18 -2.69 8.66
C MET A 80 7.57 -3.29 8.92
N GLU A 81 7.89 -4.44 8.32
CA GLU A 81 9.21 -5.07 8.47
C GLU A 81 10.30 -4.22 7.83
N ARG A 82 10.01 -3.61 6.67
CA ARG A 82 11.00 -2.83 5.92
C ARG A 82 11.14 -1.37 6.38
N TYR A 83 10.03 -0.72 6.69
CA TYR A 83 9.96 0.71 7.01
C TYR A 83 9.52 1.00 8.46
N GLY A 84 8.95 0.02 9.16
CA GLY A 84 8.51 0.15 10.56
C GLY A 84 9.63 -0.06 11.58
N GLY A 85 10.90 -0.07 11.14
CA GLY A 85 12.08 -0.32 11.95
C GLY A 85 12.44 0.76 12.99
N HIS A 86 11.46 1.47 13.58
CA HIS A 86 11.73 2.38 14.70
C HIS A 86 10.61 2.34 15.75
N GLY A 87 10.83 1.55 16.81
CA GLY A 87 9.96 1.39 17.98
C GLY A 87 8.87 0.34 17.70
N GLU A 88 8.69 -0.73 18.46
CA GLU A 88 8.72 -0.83 19.92
C GLU A 88 9.13 -2.27 20.27
N GLY A 89 10.36 -2.40 20.76
CA GLY A 89 10.87 -3.58 21.44
C GLY A 89 11.25 -3.21 22.86
N ASP A 90 10.32 -2.59 23.59
CA ASP A 90 10.42 -2.43 25.04
C ASP A 90 9.42 -3.41 25.69
N VAL A 91 9.93 -4.59 26.06
CA VAL A 91 9.38 -5.44 27.14
C VAL A 91 10.52 -5.95 28.02
#